data_AF-A0A6J7U6Y8-F1
#
_entry.id   AF-A0A6J7U6Y8-F1
#
_cell.length_a   1.000
_cell.length_b   1.000
_cell.length_c   1.000
_cell.angle_alpha   90.00
_cell.angle_beta   90.00
_cell.angle_gamma   90.00
#
_symmetry.space_group_name_H-M   'P 1'
#
loop_
_entity.id
_entity.type
_entity.pdbx_description
1 polymer ?
#
loop_
_entity_poly.entity_id
_entity_poly.type
_entity_poly.pdbx_seq_one_letter_code
_entity_poly.pdbx_strand_id
1 'polypeptide(L)'
;MSEGVAAGYTQKEAGNWLAKARLLVEEVPAIRAQSVEARSHARWFPTAEKDVAEEMYIEGIAVEHTLVQVRTIARTLFDSAVEGGIADSTKKQIAVALSAASYAISAHVDLPDDINDSASSPTDDAREAGSALAETLIEDGKDVDQEQIVRGLSIVANIGIIADSLDQNSPALKDVITPDEPAKDKVIKVPLKTQVSEPLMRVRRAFAKYF
;
A
#
# COMPACT_ATOMS: atom_id res chain seq x y z
N MET A 1 12.43 -7.67 -6.49
CA MET A 1 11.77 -7.49 -7.81
C MET A 1 12.44 -6.37 -8.58
N SER A 2 12.49 -5.14 -8.03
CA SER A 2 13.14 -3.98 -8.67
C SER A 2 14.49 -4.29 -9.33
N GLU A 3 15.46 -4.78 -8.55
CA GLU A 3 16.81 -5.10 -9.06
C GLU A 3 16.79 -6.10 -10.22
N GLY A 4 15.97 -7.15 -10.11
CA GLY A 4 15.82 -8.13 -11.18
C GLY A 4 15.21 -7.54 -12.44
N VAL A 5 14.22 -6.64 -12.30
CA VAL A 5 13.66 -5.91 -13.45
C VAL A 5 14.76 -5.10 -14.14
N ALA A 6 15.55 -4.32 -13.39
CA ALA A 6 16.65 -3.55 -13.95
C ALA A 6 17.70 -4.42 -14.67
N ALA A 7 17.99 -5.61 -14.14
CA ALA A 7 18.98 -6.54 -14.69
C ALA A 7 18.48 -7.38 -15.88
N GLY A 8 17.19 -7.32 -16.22
CA GLY A 8 16.61 -8.19 -17.26
C GLY A 8 16.34 -9.61 -16.75
N TYR A 9 15.53 -9.71 -15.71
CA TYR A 9 15.09 -10.96 -15.07
C TYR A 9 14.60 -12.04 -16.03
N THR A 10 14.74 -13.28 -15.56
CA THR A 10 14.26 -14.51 -16.20
C THR A 10 12.87 -14.91 -15.70
N GLN A 11 12.18 -15.75 -16.48
CA GLN A 11 10.93 -16.39 -16.05
C GLN A 11 11.07 -17.13 -14.71
N LYS A 12 12.24 -17.74 -14.44
CA LYS A 12 12.52 -18.44 -13.19
C LYS A 12 12.56 -17.48 -12.00
N GLU A 13 13.19 -16.32 -12.16
CA GLU A 13 13.25 -15.29 -11.11
C GLU A 13 11.86 -14.72 -10.83
N ALA A 14 11.10 -14.38 -11.86
CA ALA A 14 9.72 -13.93 -11.69
C ALA A 14 8.83 -15.00 -11.06
N GLY A 15 9.01 -16.27 -11.43
CA GLY A 15 8.30 -17.40 -10.83
C GLY A 15 8.58 -17.53 -9.34
N ASN A 16 9.82 -17.32 -8.92
CA ASN A 16 10.20 -17.31 -7.50
C ASN A 16 9.56 -16.14 -6.76
N TRP A 17 9.48 -14.94 -7.35
CA TRP A 17 8.80 -13.79 -6.74
C TRP A 17 7.30 -14.05 -6.56
N LEU A 18 6.64 -14.58 -7.59
CA LEU A 18 5.22 -14.92 -7.54
C LEU A 18 4.94 -16.02 -6.51
N ALA A 19 5.80 -17.04 -6.40
CA ALA A 19 5.67 -18.07 -5.38
C ALA A 19 5.78 -17.48 -3.96
N LYS A 20 6.77 -16.63 -3.69
CA LYS A 20 6.90 -15.94 -2.40
C LYS A 20 5.69 -15.05 -2.09
N ALA A 21 5.20 -14.30 -3.08
CA ALA A 21 4.03 -13.46 -2.91
C ALA A 21 2.74 -14.26 -2.63
N ARG A 22 2.61 -15.48 -3.15
CA ARG A 22 1.50 -16.38 -2.81
C ARG A 22 1.56 -16.80 -1.34
N LEU A 23 2.73 -17.21 -0.85
CA LEU A 23 2.92 -17.56 0.56
C LEU A 23 2.57 -16.39 1.49
N LEU A 24 2.97 -15.17 1.14
CA LEU A 24 2.59 -13.99 1.93
C LEU A 24 1.06 -13.75 1.96
N VAL A 25 0.37 -13.96 0.83
CA VAL A 25 -1.09 -13.80 0.78
C VAL A 25 -1.83 -14.91 1.54
N GLU A 26 -1.22 -16.06 1.79
CA GLU A 26 -1.80 -17.10 2.65
C GLU A 26 -1.91 -16.68 4.12
N GLU A 27 -1.14 -15.67 4.56
CA GLU A 27 -1.21 -15.10 5.92
C GLU A 27 -2.36 -14.10 6.10
N VAL A 28 -2.94 -13.57 5.02
CA VAL A 28 -4.01 -12.55 5.04
C VAL A 28 -5.20 -12.96 5.91
N PRO A 29 -5.78 -14.17 5.80
CA PRO A 29 -6.90 -14.57 6.65
C PRO A 29 -6.56 -14.57 8.14
N ALA A 30 -5.32 -14.91 8.50
CA ALA A 30 -4.87 -14.91 9.89
C ALA A 30 -4.73 -13.48 10.43
N ILE A 31 -4.13 -12.58 9.65
CA ILE A 31 -4.03 -11.14 9.97
C ILE A 31 -5.43 -10.55 10.20
N ARG A 32 -6.37 -10.85 9.30
CA ARG A 32 -7.77 -10.42 9.44
C ARG A 32 -8.42 -10.91 10.72
N ALA A 33 -8.30 -12.20 10.99
CA ALA A 33 -8.95 -12.83 12.13
C ALA A 33 -8.45 -12.20 13.45
N GLN A 34 -7.14 -11.99 13.56
CA GLN A 34 -6.52 -11.36 14.72
C GLN A 34 -6.96 -9.90 14.90
N SER A 35 -7.03 -9.14 13.80
CA SER A 35 -7.41 -7.73 13.85
C SER A 35 -8.89 -7.52 14.20
N VAL A 36 -9.78 -8.37 13.66
CA VAL A 36 -11.21 -8.41 14.02
C VAL A 36 -11.41 -8.85 15.48
N GLU A 37 -10.66 -9.86 15.94
CA GLU A 37 -10.72 -10.33 17.32
C GLU A 37 -10.29 -9.24 18.31
N ALA A 38 -9.17 -8.57 18.05
CA ALA A 38 -8.67 -7.47 18.88
C ALA A 38 -9.72 -6.35 19.02
N ARG A 39 -10.33 -5.94 17.90
CA ARG A 39 -11.39 -4.93 17.86
C ARG A 39 -12.65 -5.38 18.60
N SER A 40 -13.09 -6.62 18.39
CA SER A 40 -14.26 -7.20 19.07
C SER A 40 -14.04 -7.29 20.58
N HIS A 41 -12.85 -7.73 21.01
CA HIS A 41 -12.45 -7.75 22.40
C HIS A 41 -12.52 -6.34 23.01
N ALA A 42 -11.90 -5.34 22.38
CA ALA A 42 -11.92 -3.98 22.89
C ALA A 42 -13.32 -3.37 23.04
N ARG A 43 -14.31 -3.83 22.26
CA ARG A 43 -15.71 -3.40 22.41
C ARG A 43 -16.32 -3.79 23.75
N TRP A 44 -15.98 -4.97 24.27
CA TRP A 44 -16.64 -5.56 25.45
C TRP A 44 -15.90 -5.34 26.77
N PHE A 45 -14.62 -4.97 26.74
CA PHE A 45 -13.82 -4.76 27.94
C PHE A 45 -13.69 -3.26 28.28
N PRO A 46 -14.18 -2.82 29.47
CA PRO A 46 -14.16 -1.40 29.86
C PRO A 46 -12.76 -0.77 29.96
N THR A 47 -11.72 -1.58 30.18
CA THR A 47 -10.33 -1.14 30.33
C THR A 47 -9.49 -1.32 29.05
N ALA A 48 -10.10 -1.79 27.96
CA ALA A 48 -9.37 -2.01 26.72
C ALA A 48 -9.14 -0.71 25.95
N GLU A 49 -7.97 -0.62 25.31
CA GLU A 49 -7.59 0.50 24.45
C GLU A 49 -8.31 0.39 23.11
N LYS A 50 -9.54 0.90 23.04
CA LYS A 50 -10.39 0.85 21.84
C LYS A 50 -9.73 1.48 20.62
N ASP A 51 -9.04 2.61 20.81
CA ASP A 51 -8.38 3.33 19.73
C ASP A 51 -7.23 2.51 19.13
N VAL A 52 -6.46 1.80 19.98
CA VAL A 52 -5.36 0.92 19.53
C VAL A 52 -5.90 -0.32 18.81
N ALA A 53 -7.02 -0.88 19.26
CA ALA A 53 -7.65 -2.01 18.59
C ALA A 53 -8.26 -1.61 17.23
N GLU A 54 -8.79 -0.40 17.10
CA GLU A 54 -9.27 0.15 15.83
C GLU A 54 -8.10 0.44 14.88
N GLU A 55 -6.99 0.97 15.39
CA GLU A 55 -5.77 1.19 14.62
C GLU A 55 -5.19 -0.12 14.09
N MET A 56 -5.05 -1.14 14.95
CA MET A 56 -4.61 -2.48 14.55
C MET A 56 -5.53 -3.11 13.50
N TYR A 57 -6.83 -2.82 13.57
CA TYR A 57 -7.80 -3.25 12.57
C TYR A 57 -7.57 -2.61 11.21
N ILE A 58 -7.49 -1.27 11.17
CA ILE A 58 -7.23 -0.52 9.93
C ILE A 58 -5.90 -0.92 9.32
N GLU A 59 -4.86 -1.05 10.15
CA GLU A 59 -3.53 -1.45 9.73
C GLU A 59 -3.54 -2.88 9.17
N GLY A 60 -4.26 -3.80 9.80
CA GLY A 60 -4.48 -5.14 9.28
C GLY A 60 -5.01 -5.13 7.84
N ILE A 61 -6.07 -4.35 7.56
CA ILE A 61 -6.63 -4.25 6.20
C ILE A 61 -5.66 -3.58 5.23
N ALA A 62 -4.91 -2.56 5.65
CA ALA A 62 -3.89 -1.91 4.83
C ALA A 62 -2.79 -2.88 4.40
N VAL A 63 -2.33 -3.73 5.33
CA VAL A 63 -1.37 -4.81 5.06
C VAL A 63 -1.95 -5.81 4.07
N GLU A 64 -3.20 -6.23 4.23
CA GLU A 64 -3.86 -7.13 3.28
C GLU A 64 -3.89 -6.57 1.87
N HIS A 65 -4.34 -5.32 1.70
CA HIS A 65 -4.36 -4.66 0.40
C HIS A 65 -2.98 -4.60 -0.22
N THR A 66 -1.97 -4.22 0.57
CA THR A 66 -0.57 -4.15 0.14
C THR A 66 -0.07 -5.50 -0.36
N LEU A 67 -0.29 -6.58 0.39
CA LEU A 67 0.13 -7.93 0.01
C LEU A 67 -0.58 -8.42 -1.27
N VAL A 68 -1.87 -8.13 -1.42
CA VAL A 68 -2.61 -8.46 -2.64
C VAL A 68 -2.04 -7.72 -3.85
N GLN A 69 -1.73 -6.41 -3.73
CA GLN A 69 -1.13 -5.65 -4.83
C GLN A 69 0.28 -6.15 -5.17
N VAL A 70 1.12 -6.46 -4.17
CA VAL A 70 2.46 -7.05 -4.39
C VAL A 70 2.37 -8.36 -5.16
N ARG A 71 1.40 -9.22 -4.84
CA ARG A 71 1.14 -10.45 -5.59
C ARG A 71 0.70 -10.18 -7.03
N THR A 72 -0.17 -9.20 -7.24
CA THR A 72 -0.62 -8.81 -8.59
C THR A 72 0.55 -8.31 -9.43
N ILE A 73 1.41 -7.45 -8.87
CA ILE A 73 2.65 -7.00 -9.53
C ILE A 73 3.54 -8.20 -9.89
N ALA A 74 3.80 -9.11 -8.93
CA ALA A 74 4.63 -10.29 -9.17
C ALA A 74 4.05 -11.19 -10.28
N ARG A 75 2.72 -11.30 -10.35
CA ARG A 75 2.02 -12.02 -11.42
C ARG A 75 2.22 -11.32 -12.77
N THR A 76 2.00 -10.01 -12.85
CA THR A 76 2.19 -9.23 -14.08
C THR A 76 3.61 -9.35 -14.62
N LEU A 77 4.62 -9.35 -13.75
CA LEU A 77 6.02 -9.57 -14.13
C LEU A 77 6.27 -11.00 -14.63
N PHE A 78 5.66 -12.01 -14.00
CA PHE A 78 5.76 -13.40 -14.47
C PHE A 78 5.09 -13.58 -15.84
N ASP A 79 3.87 -13.08 -16.02
CA ASP A 79 3.13 -13.15 -17.27
C ASP A 79 3.92 -12.41 -18.38
N SER A 80 4.52 -11.26 -18.05
CA SER A 80 5.46 -10.55 -18.95
C SER A 80 6.64 -11.43 -19.36
N ALA A 81 7.29 -12.14 -18.44
CA ALA A 81 8.41 -13.02 -18.78
C ALA A 81 8.02 -14.23 -19.67
N VAL A 82 6.74 -14.62 -19.68
CA VAL A 82 6.22 -15.71 -20.52
C VAL A 82 5.79 -15.20 -21.90
N GLU A 83 5.21 -14.00 -21.96
CA GLU A 83 4.40 -13.52 -23.10
C GLU A 83 5.08 -12.38 -23.90
N GLY A 84 6.41 -12.25 -23.86
CA GLY A 84 7.16 -11.33 -24.73
C GLY A 84 7.99 -10.25 -24.01
N GLY A 85 8.07 -10.30 -22.69
CA GLY A 85 8.93 -9.46 -21.87
C GLY A 85 8.34 -8.08 -21.55
N ILE A 86 9.23 -7.20 -21.08
CA ILE A 86 8.98 -5.78 -20.85
C ILE A 86 9.88 -5.02 -21.83
N ALA A 87 9.34 -3.98 -22.47
CA ALA A 87 10.12 -3.09 -23.33
C ALA A 87 11.36 -2.53 -22.63
N ASP A 88 12.49 -2.51 -23.34
CA ASP A 88 13.75 -2.01 -22.78
C ASP A 88 13.66 -0.53 -22.36
N SER A 89 12.86 0.27 -23.06
CA SER A 89 12.61 1.69 -22.73
C SER A 89 11.98 1.87 -21.35
N THR A 90 11.10 0.96 -20.92
CA THR A 90 10.32 1.09 -19.69
C THR A 90 10.90 0.30 -18.52
N LYS A 91 11.78 -0.67 -18.79
CA LYS A 91 12.44 -1.54 -17.80
C LYS A 91 13.04 -0.76 -16.63
N LYS A 92 13.78 0.32 -16.92
CA LYS A 92 14.39 1.17 -15.89
C LYS A 92 13.32 1.82 -14.99
N GLN A 93 12.25 2.33 -15.58
CA GLN A 93 11.23 3.08 -14.84
C GLN A 93 10.35 2.14 -14.01
N ILE A 94 10.10 0.93 -14.50
CA ILE A 94 9.48 -0.14 -13.69
C ILE A 94 10.37 -0.48 -12.49
N ALA A 95 11.68 -0.63 -12.69
CA ALA A 95 12.58 -0.90 -11.58
C ALA A 95 12.58 0.24 -10.53
N VAL A 96 12.62 1.51 -10.97
CA VAL A 96 12.56 2.68 -10.08
C VAL A 96 11.24 2.70 -9.31
N ALA A 97 10.11 2.54 -9.98
CA ALA A 97 8.78 2.55 -9.34
C ALA A 97 8.62 1.40 -8.32
N LEU A 98 9.11 0.20 -8.65
CA LEU A 98 9.13 -0.93 -7.71
C LEU A 98 10.08 -0.69 -6.53
N SER A 99 11.18 0.03 -6.73
CA SER A 99 12.09 0.39 -5.64
C SER A 99 11.44 1.40 -4.69
N ALA A 100 10.79 2.43 -5.23
CA ALA A 100 10.07 3.42 -4.44
C ALA A 100 8.92 2.78 -3.65
N ALA A 101 8.14 1.89 -4.28
CA ALA A 101 7.11 1.13 -3.57
C ALA A 101 7.68 0.23 -2.46
N SER A 102 8.81 -0.44 -2.71
CA SER A 102 9.47 -1.26 -1.68
C SER A 102 9.96 -0.40 -0.51
N TYR A 103 10.52 0.78 -0.80
CA TYR A 103 10.96 1.72 0.23
C TYR A 103 9.79 2.26 1.04
N ALA A 104 8.67 2.61 0.39
CA ALA A 104 7.45 3.04 1.07
C ALA A 104 6.92 1.98 2.04
N ILE A 105 6.88 0.71 1.61
CA ILE A 105 6.48 -0.41 2.48
C ILE A 105 7.44 -0.56 3.66
N SER A 106 8.75 -0.54 3.42
CA SER A 106 9.76 -0.64 4.50
C SER A 106 9.65 0.51 5.49
N ALA A 107 9.56 1.75 5.01
CA ALA A 107 9.45 2.94 5.85
C ALA A 107 8.13 3.02 6.64
N HIS A 108 7.07 2.33 6.17
CA HIS A 108 5.81 2.21 6.91
C HIS A 108 5.90 1.16 8.04
N VAL A 109 6.68 0.10 7.84
CA VAL A 109 6.88 -0.96 8.84
C VAL A 109 7.87 -0.55 9.92
N ASP A 110 8.96 0.10 9.52
CA ASP A 110 9.96 0.62 10.45
C ASP A 110 9.40 1.91 11.06
N LEU A 111 9.02 1.89 12.35
CA LEU A 111 8.73 3.12 13.12
C LEU A 111 9.92 4.07 12.94
N PRO A 112 9.79 5.19 12.20
CA PRO A 112 10.92 6.08 12.01
C PRO A 112 11.17 6.76 13.36
N ASP A 113 12.28 6.41 14.03
CA ASP A 113 12.76 7.12 15.23
C ASP A 113 13.11 8.59 14.90
N ASP A 114 13.21 8.95 13.63
CA ASP A 114 13.47 10.30 13.19
C ASP A 114 12.32 10.83 12.33
N ILE A 115 11.68 11.88 12.85
CA ILE A 115 10.81 12.78 12.09
C ILE A 115 11.66 13.33 10.94
N ASN A 116 11.54 12.69 9.78
CA ASN A 116 12.18 13.17 8.58
C ASN A 116 11.40 14.41 8.13
N ASP A 117 11.98 15.59 8.36
CA ASP A 117 11.55 16.92 7.87
C ASP A 117 11.71 17.01 6.33
N SER A 118 11.40 15.91 5.63
CA SER A 118 11.51 15.75 4.19
C SER A 118 10.33 16.45 3.50
N ALA A 119 10.59 17.10 2.38
CA ALA A 119 9.54 17.78 1.60
C ALA A 119 8.53 16.81 0.94
N SER A 120 8.84 15.51 0.87
CA SER A 120 8.05 14.44 0.25
C SER A 120 8.03 13.23 1.19
N SER A 121 6.90 12.52 1.28
CA SER A 121 6.78 11.27 2.04
C SER A 121 7.17 10.05 1.18
N PRO A 122 7.56 8.91 1.76
CA PRO A 122 7.89 7.70 1.00
C PRO A 122 6.76 7.24 0.06
N THR A 123 5.49 7.45 0.44
CA THR A 123 4.32 7.16 -0.39
C THR A 123 4.16 8.16 -1.54
N ASP A 124 4.54 9.43 -1.35
CA ASP A 124 4.60 10.42 -2.43
C ASP A 124 5.69 10.08 -3.45
N ASP A 125 6.88 9.63 -3.00
CA ASP A 125 7.95 9.17 -3.90
C ASP A 125 7.49 7.97 -4.75
N ALA A 126 6.72 7.04 -4.17
CA ALA A 126 6.14 5.91 -4.90
C ALA A 126 5.13 6.36 -5.97
N ARG A 127 4.30 7.37 -5.67
CA ARG A 127 3.35 7.97 -6.63
C ARG A 127 4.06 8.72 -7.75
N GLU A 128 5.08 9.49 -7.43
CA GLU A 128 5.89 10.21 -8.41
C GLU A 128 6.57 9.23 -9.38
N ALA A 129 7.22 8.19 -8.84
CA ALA A 129 7.85 7.16 -9.67
C ALA A 129 6.83 6.38 -10.52
N GLY A 130 5.64 6.09 -9.98
CA GLY A 130 4.54 5.51 -10.75
C GLY A 130 4.04 6.41 -11.88
N SER A 131 3.97 7.72 -11.64
CA SER A 131 3.54 8.71 -12.64
C SER A 131 4.57 8.84 -13.77
N ALA A 132 5.86 8.94 -13.43
CA ALA A 132 6.95 8.96 -14.40
C ALA A 132 6.98 7.69 -15.27
N LEU A 133 6.68 6.53 -14.68
CA LEU A 133 6.52 5.28 -15.42
C LEU A 133 5.32 5.35 -16.39
N ALA A 134 4.17 5.84 -15.95
CA ALA A 134 2.99 5.98 -16.81
C ALA A 134 3.25 6.92 -17.99
N GLU A 135 3.92 8.06 -17.75
CA GLU A 135 4.33 9.00 -18.81
C GLU A 135 5.23 8.30 -19.83
N THR A 136 6.26 7.59 -19.36
CA THR A 136 7.17 6.82 -20.24
C THR A 136 6.41 5.78 -21.08
N LEU A 137 5.47 5.05 -20.47
CA LEU A 137 4.64 4.05 -21.16
C LEU A 137 3.74 4.66 -22.24
N ILE A 138 3.29 5.90 -22.05
CA ILE A 138 2.42 6.62 -22.99
C ILE A 138 3.26 7.26 -24.12
N GLU A 139 4.40 7.86 -23.78
CA GLU A 139 5.28 8.54 -24.73
C GLU A 139 6.01 7.56 -25.66
N ASP A 140 6.59 6.51 -25.09
CA ASP A 140 7.34 5.48 -25.82
C ASP A 140 6.43 4.38 -26.39
N GLY A 141 5.12 4.45 -26.10
CA GLY A 141 4.13 3.43 -26.48
C GLY A 141 3.92 3.26 -27.99
N LYS A 142 4.50 4.13 -28.83
CA LYS A 142 4.39 4.03 -30.30
C LYS A 142 5.15 2.83 -30.87
N ASP A 143 6.23 2.43 -30.22
CA ASP A 143 7.12 1.34 -30.65
C ASP A 143 7.05 0.11 -29.70
N VAL A 144 6.06 0.09 -28.79
CA VAL A 144 5.88 -0.95 -27.78
C VAL A 144 4.55 -1.66 -28.00
N ASP A 145 4.54 -2.99 -27.85
CA ASP A 145 3.31 -3.77 -27.93
C ASP A 145 2.27 -3.29 -26.92
N GLN A 146 1.02 -3.11 -27.36
CA GLN A 146 -0.08 -2.62 -26.53
C GLN A 146 -0.24 -3.42 -25.23
N GLU A 147 0.01 -4.73 -25.30
CA GLU A 147 -0.07 -5.61 -24.13
C GLU A 147 1.02 -5.29 -23.08
N GLN A 148 2.23 -4.97 -23.51
CA GLN A 148 3.31 -4.54 -22.61
C GLN A 148 2.97 -3.19 -21.95
N ILE A 149 2.34 -2.28 -22.68
CA ILE A 149 1.85 -1.00 -22.13
C ILE A 149 0.80 -1.26 -21.05
N VAL A 150 -0.19 -2.12 -21.33
CA VAL A 150 -1.26 -2.46 -20.38
C VAL A 150 -0.70 -3.13 -19.13
N ARG A 151 0.26 -4.05 -19.26
CA ARG A 151 0.94 -4.67 -18.11
C ARG A 151 1.72 -3.63 -17.29
N GLY A 152 2.43 -2.71 -17.96
CA GLY A 152 3.13 -1.59 -17.30
C GLY A 152 2.18 -0.68 -16.52
N LEU A 153 1.07 -0.26 -17.13
CA LEU A 153 0.06 0.57 -16.47
C LEU A 153 -0.65 -0.16 -15.33
N SER A 154 -0.80 -1.49 -15.42
CA SER A 154 -1.26 -2.31 -14.31
C SER A 154 -0.29 -2.22 -13.12
N ILE A 155 1.03 -2.30 -13.34
CA ILE A 155 2.02 -2.12 -12.28
C ILE A 155 1.90 -0.73 -11.63
N VAL A 156 1.76 0.33 -12.44
CA VAL A 156 1.54 1.70 -11.94
C VAL A 156 0.32 1.77 -11.03
N ALA A 157 -0.82 1.24 -11.46
CA ALA A 157 -2.05 1.26 -10.68
C ALA A 157 -1.90 0.53 -9.34
N ASN A 158 -1.23 -0.63 -9.33
CA ASN A 158 -0.97 -1.37 -8.10
C ASN A 158 -0.05 -0.60 -7.14
N ILE A 159 0.96 0.13 -7.64
CA ILE A 159 1.82 0.99 -6.82
C ILE A 159 1.02 2.14 -6.19
N GLY A 160 0.13 2.77 -6.94
CA GLY A 160 -0.77 3.80 -6.41
C GLY A 160 -1.66 3.26 -5.29
N ILE A 161 -2.23 2.07 -5.47
CA ILE A 161 -3.05 1.43 -4.43
C ILE A 161 -2.22 1.08 -3.18
N ILE A 162 -0.97 0.65 -3.34
CA ILE A 162 -0.05 0.44 -2.21
C ILE A 162 0.14 1.74 -1.45
N ALA A 163 0.54 2.83 -2.13
CA ALA A 163 0.75 4.14 -1.49
C ALA A 163 -0.51 4.63 -0.75
N ASP A 164 -1.69 4.49 -1.36
CA ASP A 164 -2.96 4.86 -0.73
C ASP A 164 -3.33 3.97 0.46
N SER A 165 -2.92 2.71 0.45
CA SER A 165 -3.15 1.79 1.56
C SER A 165 -2.26 2.13 2.76
N LEU A 166 -0.97 2.41 2.50
CA LEU A 166 0.00 2.81 3.53
C LEU A 166 -0.40 4.15 4.18
N ASP A 167 -0.86 5.13 3.39
CA ASP A 167 -1.38 6.40 3.94
C ASP A 167 -2.76 6.29 4.61
N GLN A 168 -3.35 5.09 4.63
CA GLN A 168 -4.74 4.83 5.04
C GLN A 168 -5.73 5.79 4.36
N ASN A 169 -5.46 6.13 3.10
CA ASN A 169 -6.26 7.03 2.28
C ASN A 169 -7.08 6.31 1.21
N SER A 170 -6.84 5.01 1.01
CA SER A 170 -7.59 4.17 0.09
C SER A 170 -9.10 4.18 0.42
N PRO A 171 -9.98 4.43 -0.56
CA PRO A 171 -11.43 4.30 -0.39
C PRO A 171 -11.85 2.91 0.08
N ALA A 172 -11.08 1.87 -0.29
CA ALA A 172 -11.33 0.50 0.17
C ALA A 172 -11.17 0.34 1.69
N LEU A 173 -10.41 1.21 2.35
CA LEU A 173 -10.26 1.23 3.81
C LEU A 173 -11.35 2.05 4.52
N LYS A 174 -11.92 3.06 3.85
CA LYS A 174 -12.86 4.02 4.47
C LYS A 174 -14.32 3.73 4.15
N ASP A 175 -14.59 3.25 2.94
CA ASP A 175 -15.93 3.24 2.34
C ASP A 175 -16.48 1.83 2.07
N VAL A 176 -15.68 0.77 2.27
CA VAL A 176 -16.09 -0.62 2.05
C VAL A 176 -16.39 -1.29 3.40
N ILE A 177 -17.58 -1.89 3.49
CA ILE A 177 -17.98 -2.71 4.64
C ILE A 177 -17.24 -4.04 4.54
N THR A 178 -16.56 -4.41 5.60
CA THR A 178 -15.87 -5.70 5.70
C THR A 178 -16.91 -6.79 5.98
N PRO A 179 -16.92 -7.91 5.24
CA PRO A 179 -17.79 -9.03 5.56
C PRO A 179 -17.58 -9.43 7.03
N ASP A 180 -18.67 -9.60 7.77
CA ASP A 180 -18.75 -9.84 9.24
C ASP A 180 -18.83 -8.60 10.15
N GLU A 181 -18.85 -7.38 9.61
CA GLU A 181 -19.25 -6.17 10.36
C GLU A 181 -20.79 -6.02 10.43
N PRO A 182 -21.39 -5.62 11.57
CA PRO A 182 -22.77 -5.16 11.57
C PRO A 182 -22.89 -3.93 10.67
N ALA A 183 -23.77 -4.01 9.66
CA ALA A 183 -23.89 -3.11 8.49
C ALA A 183 -24.17 -1.61 8.74
N LYS A 184 -23.83 -1.03 9.89
CA LYS A 184 -24.20 0.33 10.30
C LYS A 184 -23.03 1.27 10.60
N ASP A 185 -21.81 0.78 10.76
CA ASP A 185 -20.66 1.62 11.08
C ASP A 185 -19.62 1.57 9.95
N LYS A 186 -19.45 2.72 9.27
CA LYS A 186 -18.35 2.92 8.31
C LYS A 186 -17.02 2.73 9.02
N VAL A 187 -16.08 2.02 8.39
CA VAL A 187 -14.75 1.68 8.93
C VAL A 187 -13.97 2.92 9.38
N ILE A 188 -14.19 4.09 8.76
CA ILE A 188 -13.61 5.37 9.21
C ILE A 188 -14.63 6.51 9.00
N LYS A 189 -15.10 7.20 10.05
CA LYS A 189 -15.91 8.43 9.91
C LYS A 189 -15.07 9.68 9.63
N VAL A 190 -13.82 9.71 10.08
CA VAL A 190 -12.86 10.82 9.90
C VAL A 190 -11.43 10.26 9.92
N PRO A 191 -10.50 10.67 9.02
CA PRO A 191 -9.09 10.26 9.08
C PRO A 191 -8.44 10.50 10.46
N LEU A 192 -7.58 9.60 10.95
CA LEU A 192 -7.00 9.74 12.30
C LEU A 192 -6.15 11.02 12.46
N LYS A 193 -5.45 11.50 11.41
CA LYS A 193 -4.70 12.77 11.45
C LYS A 193 -5.59 13.97 11.88
N THR A 194 -6.89 13.93 11.56
CA THR A 194 -7.87 14.93 11.99
C THR A 194 -8.51 14.61 13.34
N GLN A 195 -8.62 13.33 13.73
CA GLN A 195 -9.15 12.95 15.05
C GLN A 195 -8.18 13.25 16.21
N VAL A 196 -6.86 13.11 16.02
CA VAL A 196 -5.88 13.39 17.08
C VAL A 196 -5.66 14.91 17.26
N SER A 197 -5.89 15.71 16.22
CA SER A 197 -5.69 17.17 16.27
C SER A 197 -6.83 17.93 16.96
N GLU A 198 -8.07 17.45 16.89
CA GLU A 198 -9.22 18.08 17.58
C GLU A 198 -9.11 18.11 19.12
N PRO A 199 -8.84 17.00 19.83
CA PRO A 199 -8.74 17.01 21.28
C PRO A 199 -7.53 17.82 21.74
N LEU A 200 -6.40 17.75 21.02
CA LEU A 200 -5.20 18.54 21.31
C LEU A 200 -5.45 20.05 21.14
N MET A 201 -6.22 20.45 20.12
CA MET A 201 -6.64 21.84 19.92
C MET A 201 -7.65 22.32 20.97
N ARG A 202 -8.54 21.44 21.46
CA ARG A 202 -9.47 21.77 22.57
C ARG A 202 -8.72 21.99 23.88
N VAL A 203 -7.71 21.15 24.17
CA VAL A 203 -6.83 21.32 25.34
C VAL A 203 -6.03 22.62 25.24
N ARG A 204 -5.43 22.91 24.07
CA ARG A 204 -4.71 24.20 23.85
C ARG A 204 -5.61 25.43 24.00
N ARG A 205 -6.84 25.40 23.47
CA ARG A 205 -7.81 26.50 23.65
C ARG A 205 -8.28 26.66 25.09
N ALA A 206 -8.38 25.57 25.85
CA ALA A 206 -8.69 25.63 27.27
C ALA A 206 -7.55 26.26 28.06
N PHE A 207 -6.30 25.87 27.81
CA PHE A 207 -5.12 26.46 28.46
C PHE A 207 -4.98 27.96 28.17
N ALA A 208 -5.17 28.41 26.92
CA ALA A 208 -5.10 29.82 26.52
C ALA A 208 -6.25 30.70 27.07
N LYS A 209 -7.23 30.10 27.77
CA LYS A 209 -8.37 30.82 28.38
C LYS A 209 -8.20 31.01 29.88
N TYR A 210 -7.28 30.26 30.50
CA TYR A 210 -7.01 30.27 31.94
C TYR A 210 -5.59 30.73 32.29
N PHE A 211 -4.72 30.87 31.29
CA PHE A 211 -3.38 31.49 31.34
C PHE A 211 -3.23 32.45 30.16
#